data_AF-A0A7T7UUB8-F1
#
_entry.id   AF-A0A7T7UUB8-F1
#
_cell.length_a   1.000
_cell.length_b   1.000
_cell.length_c   1.000
_cell.angle_alpha   90.00
_cell.angle_beta   90.00
_cell.angle_gamma   90.00
#
_symmetry.space_group_name_H-M   'P 1'
#
loop_
_entity.id
_entity.type
_entity.pdbx_description
1 polymer ?
#
loop_
_entity_poly.entity_id
_entity_poly.type
_entity_poly.pdbx_seq_one_letter_code
_entity_poly.pdbx_strand_id
1 'polypeptide(L)'
;MLFDKGYPEQKVKDDTSIRVGMNNRTTIMGEFTSNDSAKWTVTDGVSTGDENHGLPLQTRELSGKQSLTSSKMAVYGIDTTTGKMVEKIGETDLNKTIPEKETNPSEPQLPGRIAVYEYKTNIDEDEAGYTLAGVNINKYEDVKVNQSWNKLDTQKIPDQKIIVEDEKGNTIKTIDVPGETDYKVKEIWYLIR
;
A
#
# COMPACT_ATOMS: atom_id res chain seq x y z
N MET A 1 16.27 -10.99 22.35
CA MET A 1 15.89 -9.57 22.40
C MET A 1 15.33 -9.22 21.03
N LEU A 2 14.00 -9.10 20.90
CA LEU A 2 13.38 -8.59 19.67
C LEU A 2 13.46 -7.07 19.72
N PHE A 3 14.13 -6.45 18.74
CA PHE A 3 14.08 -5.01 18.56
C PHE A 3 12.76 -4.65 17.88
N ASP A 4 11.84 -4.07 18.65
CA ASP A 4 10.59 -3.47 18.19
C ASP A 4 10.88 -2.09 17.56
N LYS A 5 11.59 -2.07 16.45
CA LYS A 5 11.99 -0.85 15.71
C LYS A 5 11.44 -0.80 14.29
N GLY A 6 10.18 -1.20 14.12
CA GLY A 6 9.38 -0.90 12.95
C GLY A 6 8.04 -0.35 13.37
N TYR A 7 7.49 0.63 12.66
CA TYR A 7 6.08 0.96 12.82
C TYR A 7 5.25 -0.27 12.44
N PRO A 8 4.27 -0.72 13.25
CA PRO A 8 3.39 -1.83 12.89
C PRO A 8 2.67 -1.51 11.58
N GLU A 9 2.54 -2.49 10.67
CA GLU A 9 1.84 -2.31 9.39
C GLU A 9 0.43 -1.72 9.60
N GLN A 10 -0.25 -2.17 10.65
CA GLN A 10 -1.57 -1.64 11.04
C GLN A 10 -1.51 -0.15 11.39
N LYS A 11 -0.46 0.29 12.08
CA LYS A 11 -0.28 1.70 12.45
C LYS A 11 0.07 2.57 11.23
N VAL A 12 0.84 2.04 10.27
CA VAL A 12 1.08 2.72 8.99
C VAL A 12 -0.21 2.83 8.18
N LYS A 13 -1.04 1.78 8.16
CA LYS A 13 -2.36 1.78 7.52
C LYS A 13 -3.33 2.78 8.14
N ASP A 14 -3.33 2.88 9.47
CA ASP A 14 -4.28 3.73 10.20
C ASP A 14 -3.84 5.21 10.25
N ASP A 15 -2.52 5.50 10.19
CA ASP A 15 -1.98 6.86 10.36
C ASP A 15 -1.53 7.51 9.02
N THR A 16 -1.44 6.77 7.91
CA THR A 16 -0.92 7.28 6.63
C THR A 16 -1.60 6.62 5.43
N SER A 17 -1.66 7.30 4.28
CA SER A 17 -2.07 6.67 3.00
C SER A 17 -1.00 5.72 2.41
N ILE A 18 0.06 5.44 3.15
CA ILE A 18 1.13 4.50 2.77
C ILE A 18 0.66 3.08 3.12
N ARG A 19 0.97 2.13 2.25
CA ARG A 19 0.63 0.72 2.46
C ARG A 19 1.86 -0.12 2.15
N VAL A 20 2.18 -1.04 3.06
CA VAL A 20 3.35 -1.92 2.97
C VAL A 20 2.88 -3.36 3.00
N GLY A 21 3.26 -4.15 2.00
CA GLY A 21 3.13 -5.60 2.02
C GLY A 21 4.48 -6.24 2.26
N MET A 22 4.55 -7.16 3.22
CA MET A 22 5.76 -7.89 3.56
C MET A 22 5.50 -9.39 3.44
N ASN A 23 6.27 -10.05 2.59
CA ASN A 23 6.53 -11.48 2.75
C ASN A 23 8.03 -11.64 3.07
N ASN A 24 8.47 -12.85 3.46
CA ASN A 24 9.80 -13.06 4.04
C ASN A 24 11.01 -12.55 3.20
N ARG A 25 10.81 -12.10 1.94
CA ARG A 25 11.88 -11.70 1.01
C ARG A 25 11.59 -10.46 0.16
N THR A 26 10.32 -10.07 0.02
CA THR A 26 9.90 -8.92 -0.79
C THR A 26 9.17 -7.91 0.08
N THR A 27 9.54 -6.64 -0.06
CA THR A 27 8.77 -5.51 0.49
C THR A 27 8.24 -4.67 -0.65
N ILE A 28 6.98 -4.29 -0.58
CA ILE A 28 6.33 -3.39 -1.55
C ILE A 28 5.75 -2.22 -0.77
N MET A 29 6.13 -1.01 -1.16
CA MET A 29 5.61 0.24 -0.63
C MET A 29 4.98 1.05 -1.75
N GLY A 30 3.70 1.39 -1.59
CA GLY A 30 3.02 2.36 -2.44
C GLY A 30 2.83 3.68 -1.72
N GLU A 31 3.03 4.79 -2.42
CA GLU A 31 2.76 6.14 -1.93
C GLU A 31 2.18 7.03 -3.04
N PHE A 32 1.28 7.95 -2.67
CA PHE A 32 0.82 8.99 -3.57
C PHE A 32 1.85 10.11 -3.66
N THR A 33 2.27 10.46 -4.87
CA THR A 33 3.19 11.58 -5.12
C THR A 33 2.45 12.87 -5.48
N SER A 34 1.18 12.76 -5.92
CA SER A 34 0.25 13.85 -6.17
C SER A 34 -1.19 13.34 -6.19
N ASN A 35 -2.15 14.21 -6.54
CA ASN A 35 -3.54 13.82 -6.78
C ASN A 35 -3.74 12.95 -8.01
N ASP A 36 -2.76 12.79 -8.88
CA ASP A 36 -2.87 12.08 -10.15
C ASP A 36 -1.66 11.18 -10.43
N SER A 37 -0.79 10.98 -9.42
CA SER A 37 0.35 10.07 -9.54
C SER A 37 0.65 9.30 -8.26
N ALA A 38 1.21 8.11 -8.44
CA ALA A 38 1.73 7.27 -7.37
C ALA A 38 3.12 6.74 -7.71
N LYS A 39 3.86 6.38 -6.66
CA LYS A 39 5.16 5.71 -6.76
C LYS A 39 5.11 4.42 -5.96
N TRP A 40 5.63 3.37 -6.56
CA TRP A 40 5.81 2.08 -5.95
C TRP A 40 7.31 1.78 -5.84
N THR A 41 7.75 1.40 -4.65
CA THR A 41 9.10 0.91 -4.41
C THR A 41 9.02 -0.54 -3.96
N VAL A 42 9.68 -1.42 -4.70
CA VAL A 42 9.73 -2.85 -4.40
C VAL A 42 11.17 -3.26 -4.13
N THR A 43 11.41 -3.97 -3.04
CA THR A 43 12.74 -4.52 -2.73
C THR A 43 12.67 -6.04 -2.62
N ASP A 44 13.50 -6.74 -3.39
CA ASP A 44 13.70 -8.18 -3.28
C ASP A 44 15.06 -8.48 -2.68
N GLY A 45 15.07 -9.20 -1.55
CA GLY A 45 16.29 -9.67 -0.89
C GLY A 45 16.60 -11.13 -1.20
N VAL A 46 17.83 -11.42 -1.62
CA VAL A 46 18.31 -12.79 -1.83
C VAL A 46 19.02 -13.29 -0.57
N SER A 47 18.62 -14.46 -0.08
CA SER A 47 19.22 -15.13 1.08
C SER A 47 19.92 -16.42 0.70
N THR A 48 20.73 -16.93 1.62
CA THR A 48 21.36 -18.25 1.46
C THR A 48 20.31 -19.33 1.28
N GLY A 49 20.47 -20.16 0.24
CA GLY A 49 19.52 -21.23 -0.11
C GLY A 49 18.50 -20.84 -1.19
N ASP A 50 18.57 -19.62 -1.73
CA ASP A 50 17.73 -19.23 -2.86
C ASP A 50 18.26 -19.78 -4.17
N GLU A 51 17.46 -20.65 -4.78
CA GLU A 51 17.58 -20.99 -6.19
C GLU A 51 16.84 -19.92 -7.00
N ASN A 52 17.59 -18.89 -7.42
CA ASN A 52 17.09 -17.84 -8.29
C ASN A 52 17.90 -17.81 -9.59
N HIS A 53 17.23 -17.79 -10.74
CA HIS A 53 17.89 -17.61 -12.03
C HIS A 53 17.92 -16.14 -12.46
N GLY A 54 17.45 -15.25 -11.58
CA GLY A 54 17.30 -13.84 -11.83
C GLY A 54 16.38 -13.24 -10.78
N LEU A 55 15.94 -12.01 -11.02
CA LEU A 55 14.91 -11.35 -10.22
C LEU A 55 13.86 -10.75 -11.16
N PRO A 56 12.66 -10.41 -10.69
CA PRO A 56 12.16 -10.58 -9.33
C PRO A 56 11.87 -12.01 -8.90
N LEU A 57 11.79 -12.25 -7.59
CA LEU A 57 11.52 -13.59 -7.02
C LEU A 57 10.07 -14.07 -7.23
N GLN A 58 9.16 -13.15 -7.53
CA GLN A 58 7.73 -13.42 -7.71
C GLN A 58 7.17 -12.60 -8.85
N THR A 59 6.13 -13.15 -9.51
CA THR A 59 5.34 -12.40 -10.50
C THR A 59 4.62 -11.25 -9.82
N ARG A 60 4.49 -10.13 -10.52
CA ARG A 60 3.80 -8.94 -10.04
C ARG A 60 2.83 -8.43 -11.07
N GLU A 61 1.67 -8.03 -10.59
CA GLU A 61 0.63 -7.44 -11.42
C GLU A 61 0.31 -6.05 -10.90
N LEU A 62 0.19 -5.11 -11.84
CA LEU A 62 -0.32 -3.78 -11.60
C LEU A 62 -1.83 -3.79 -11.90
N SER A 63 -2.67 -3.32 -11.00
CA SER A 63 -4.12 -3.26 -11.23
C SER A 63 -4.76 -2.01 -10.62
N GLY A 64 -6.04 -1.79 -10.94
CA GLY A 64 -6.72 -0.51 -10.72
C GLY A 64 -6.47 0.46 -11.88
N LYS A 65 -7.11 1.63 -11.85
CA LYS A 65 -6.95 2.65 -12.90
C LYS A 65 -5.62 3.40 -12.79
N GLN A 66 -4.54 2.69 -13.08
CA GLN A 66 -3.20 3.24 -13.09
C GLN A 66 -2.39 2.75 -14.29
N SER A 67 -1.46 3.58 -14.75
CA SER A 67 -0.60 3.28 -15.90
C SER A 67 0.85 3.67 -15.61
N LEU A 68 1.80 2.83 -16.02
CA LEU A 68 3.22 3.08 -15.80
C LEU A 68 3.72 4.28 -16.62
N THR A 69 4.35 5.23 -15.94
CA THR A 69 5.04 6.36 -16.56
C THR A 69 6.54 6.17 -16.55
N SER A 70 7.09 5.43 -15.58
CA SER A 70 8.47 4.99 -15.56
C SER A 70 8.63 3.68 -14.80
N SER A 71 9.64 2.90 -15.15
CA SER A 71 10.09 1.77 -14.34
C SER A 71 11.61 1.66 -14.36
N LYS A 72 12.22 1.46 -13.20
CA LYS A 72 13.66 1.40 -13.02
C LYS A 72 14.04 0.32 -12.03
N MET A 73 15.27 -0.17 -12.13
CA MET A 73 15.83 -1.10 -11.16
C MET A 73 17.30 -0.80 -10.89
N ALA A 74 17.75 -1.04 -9.66
CA ALA A 74 19.17 -1.16 -9.31
C ALA A 74 19.38 -2.38 -8.40
N VAL A 75 20.57 -2.95 -8.41
CA VAL A 75 20.93 -4.05 -7.50
C VAL A 75 22.10 -3.65 -6.64
N TYR A 76 21.96 -3.84 -5.33
CA TYR A 76 22.98 -3.52 -4.33
C TYR A 76 23.45 -4.78 -3.62
N GLY A 77 24.63 -4.71 -3.03
CA GLY A 77 25.05 -5.66 -2.01
C GLY A 77 26.41 -5.31 -1.42
N ILE A 78 26.88 -6.16 -0.52
CA ILE A 78 28.11 -5.92 0.22
C ILE A 78 29.32 -6.07 -0.71
N ASP A 79 30.22 -5.11 -0.64
CA ASP A 79 31.59 -5.21 -1.14
C ASP A 79 32.44 -6.02 -0.15
N THR A 80 32.99 -7.14 -0.59
CA THR A 80 33.68 -8.10 0.29
C THR A 80 35.05 -7.61 0.75
N THR A 81 35.61 -6.56 0.14
CA THR A 81 36.89 -5.98 0.52
C THR A 81 36.70 -4.88 1.57
N THR A 82 35.70 -4.03 1.39
CA THR A 82 35.46 -2.84 2.22
C THR A 82 34.36 -3.04 3.27
N GLY A 83 33.52 -4.07 3.13
CA GLY A 83 32.35 -4.32 3.98
C GLY A 83 31.20 -3.34 3.79
N LYS A 84 31.28 -2.43 2.80
CA LYS A 84 30.26 -1.41 2.54
C LYS A 84 29.22 -1.89 1.54
N MET A 85 28.01 -1.35 1.62
CA MET A 85 27.03 -1.50 0.56
C MET A 85 27.49 -0.74 -0.69
N VAL A 86 27.44 -1.40 -1.83
CA VAL A 86 27.76 -0.82 -3.13
C VAL A 86 26.76 -1.28 -4.17
N GLU A 87 26.64 -0.50 -5.24
CA GLU A 87 25.92 -0.90 -6.43
C GLU A 87 26.64 -2.06 -7.13
N LYS A 88 25.85 -3.03 -7.58
CA LYS A 88 26.31 -4.23 -8.29
C LYS A 88 25.75 -4.26 -9.70
N ILE A 89 24.54 -3.74 -9.86
CA ILE A 89 23.96 -3.39 -11.15
C ILE A 89 23.45 -1.97 -11.05
N GLY A 90 23.92 -1.16 -12.00
CA GLY A 90 23.50 0.22 -12.26
C GLY A 90 21.99 0.41 -12.24
N GLU A 91 21.54 1.64 -11.98
CA GLU A 91 20.19 2.05 -12.39
C GLU A 91 19.97 1.67 -13.86
N THR A 92 18.94 0.86 -14.08
CA THR A 92 18.55 0.31 -15.37
C THR A 92 17.11 0.72 -15.64
N ASP A 93 16.88 1.39 -16.78
CA ASP A 93 15.53 1.68 -17.26
C ASP A 93 14.87 0.39 -17.76
N LEU A 94 13.68 0.09 -17.23
CA LEU A 94 12.90 -1.08 -17.57
C LEU A 94 11.82 -0.76 -18.62
N ASN A 95 11.91 0.39 -19.29
CA ASN A 95 11.05 0.80 -20.40
C ASN A 95 9.55 0.77 -20.07
N LYS A 96 9.18 1.20 -18.87
CA LYS A 96 7.79 1.21 -18.37
C LYS A 96 7.17 -0.19 -18.32
N THR A 97 7.98 -1.22 -18.14
CA THR A 97 7.54 -2.59 -17.87
C THR A 97 7.80 -2.99 -16.43
N ILE A 98 6.98 -3.92 -15.94
CA ILE A 98 7.25 -4.69 -14.72
C ILE A 98 7.88 -6.01 -15.18
N PRO A 99 9.12 -6.31 -14.78
CA PRO A 99 9.78 -7.54 -15.19
C PRO A 99 9.00 -8.78 -14.73
N GLU A 100 8.91 -9.78 -15.59
CA GLU A 100 8.44 -11.10 -15.21
C GLU A 100 9.40 -11.74 -14.21
N LYS A 101 8.91 -12.74 -13.45
CA LYS A 101 9.73 -13.48 -12.48
C LYS A 101 11.06 -13.94 -13.11
N GLU A 102 12.16 -13.67 -12.43
CA GLU A 102 13.53 -14.09 -12.79
C GLU A 102 14.05 -13.54 -14.14
N THR A 103 13.52 -12.41 -14.65
CA THR A 103 13.91 -11.87 -15.97
C THR A 103 14.78 -10.62 -15.95
N ASN A 104 14.75 -9.80 -14.89
CA ASN A 104 15.55 -8.59 -14.80
C ASN A 104 15.95 -8.24 -13.33
N PRO A 105 17.24 -8.39 -12.98
CA PRO A 105 18.31 -8.99 -13.77
C PRO A 105 18.01 -10.44 -14.16
N SER A 106 18.46 -10.84 -15.35
CA SER A 106 18.31 -12.20 -15.89
C SER A 106 19.36 -13.17 -15.37
N GLU A 107 20.34 -12.69 -14.59
CA GLU A 107 21.41 -13.51 -14.05
C GLU A 107 21.15 -13.84 -12.57
N PRO A 108 21.52 -15.05 -12.11
CA PRO A 108 21.46 -15.42 -10.70
C PRO A 108 22.12 -14.37 -9.81
N GLN A 109 21.40 -13.96 -8.77
CA GLN A 109 21.88 -13.02 -7.77
C GLN A 109 22.38 -13.79 -6.54
N LEU A 110 23.51 -13.35 -6.00
CA LEU A 110 24.13 -13.96 -4.82
C LEU A 110 23.38 -13.60 -3.53
N PRO A 111 23.47 -14.43 -2.48
CA PRO A 111 22.98 -14.07 -1.15
C PRO A 111 23.54 -12.72 -0.67
N GLY A 112 22.68 -11.91 -0.03
CA GLY A 112 23.00 -10.56 0.40
C GLY A 112 22.88 -9.50 -0.71
N ARG A 113 22.35 -9.87 -1.88
CA ARG A 113 21.92 -8.91 -2.90
C ARG A 113 20.51 -8.43 -2.63
N ILE A 114 20.27 -7.16 -2.93
CA ILE A 114 18.96 -6.52 -2.85
C ILE A 114 18.70 -5.85 -4.19
N ALA A 115 17.67 -6.28 -4.91
CA ALA A 115 17.15 -5.52 -6.04
C ALA A 115 16.12 -4.52 -5.55
N VAL A 116 16.21 -3.29 -6.03
CA VAL A 116 15.25 -2.22 -5.78
C VAL A 116 14.62 -1.87 -7.10
N TYR A 117 13.30 -1.95 -7.18
CA TYR A 117 12.50 -1.53 -8.31
C TYR A 117 11.72 -0.28 -7.94
N GLU A 118 11.73 0.73 -8.80
CA GLU A 118 10.88 1.91 -8.71
C GLU A 118 9.93 1.93 -9.89
N TYR A 119 8.63 2.03 -9.62
CA TYR A 119 7.58 2.22 -10.61
C TYR A 119 6.85 3.52 -10.33
N LYS A 120 6.74 4.40 -11.32
CA LYS A 120 5.87 5.58 -11.24
C LYS A 120 4.65 5.34 -12.10
N THR A 121 3.50 5.76 -11.60
CA THR A 121 2.24 5.63 -12.30
C THR A 121 1.49 6.94 -12.35
N ASN A 122 0.76 7.16 -13.44
CA ASN A 122 -0.38 8.06 -13.43
C ASN A 122 -1.59 7.27 -12.92
N ILE A 123 -2.45 7.94 -12.16
CA ILE A 123 -3.64 7.34 -11.56
C ILE A 123 -4.88 8.16 -11.90
N ASP A 124 -5.96 7.49 -12.27
CA ASP A 124 -7.30 8.08 -12.40
C ASP A 124 -8.15 7.65 -11.20
N GLU A 125 -9.18 8.42 -10.85
CA GLU A 125 -10.06 8.10 -9.72
C GLU A 125 -10.61 6.67 -9.77
N ASP A 126 -10.25 5.89 -8.75
CA ASP A 126 -10.67 4.51 -8.56
C ASP A 126 -11.02 4.25 -7.09
N GLU A 127 -12.30 3.99 -6.80
CA GLU A 127 -12.77 3.68 -5.45
C GLU A 127 -12.16 2.37 -4.90
N ALA A 128 -11.80 1.44 -5.79
CA ALA A 128 -11.16 0.17 -5.39
C ALA A 128 -9.68 0.37 -5.00
N GLY A 129 -9.11 1.55 -5.23
CA GLY A 129 -7.70 1.85 -5.03
C GLY A 129 -6.81 1.25 -6.11
N TYR A 130 -5.50 1.30 -5.86
CA TYR A 130 -4.47 0.96 -6.83
C TYR A 130 -3.60 -0.13 -6.24
N THR A 131 -3.34 -1.20 -6.99
CA THR A 131 -2.60 -2.35 -6.46
C THR A 131 -1.31 -2.66 -7.24
N LEU A 132 -0.29 -3.09 -6.51
CA LEU A 132 0.89 -3.75 -7.06
C LEU A 132 1.17 -5.02 -6.25
N ALA A 133 1.12 -6.17 -6.93
CA ALA A 133 1.33 -7.50 -6.34
C ALA A 133 0.57 -7.70 -5.02
N GLY A 134 -0.70 -7.29 -5.00
CA GLY A 134 -1.62 -7.46 -3.87
C GLY A 134 -1.57 -6.35 -2.82
N VAL A 135 -0.56 -5.47 -2.81
CA VAL A 135 -0.57 -4.28 -1.95
C VAL A 135 -1.46 -3.22 -2.56
N ASN A 136 -2.46 -2.77 -1.82
CA ASN A 136 -3.41 -1.73 -2.24
C ASN A 136 -3.07 -0.41 -1.56
N ILE A 137 -2.96 0.68 -2.31
CA ILE A 137 -3.04 2.06 -1.81
C ILE A 137 -4.39 2.66 -2.22
N ASN A 138 -5.01 3.40 -1.31
CA ASN A 138 -6.28 4.05 -1.59
C ASN A 138 -6.27 5.46 -1.00
N LYS A 139 -6.85 6.42 -1.73
CA LYS A 139 -7.10 7.78 -1.22
C LYS A 139 -8.37 7.84 -0.39
N TYR A 140 -9.29 6.93 -0.66
CA TYR A 140 -10.51 6.76 0.10
C TYR A 140 -10.18 5.87 1.30
N GLU A 141 -10.36 6.40 2.50
CA GLU A 141 -10.26 5.65 3.74
C GLU A 141 -11.63 5.54 4.39
N ASP A 142 -11.84 4.43 5.10
CA ASP A 142 -13.02 4.27 5.93
C ASP A 142 -12.98 5.28 7.07
N VAL A 143 -14.01 6.12 7.17
CA VAL A 143 -14.17 6.99 8.33
C VAL A 143 -15.02 6.27 9.36
N LYS A 144 -14.39 6.04 10.51
CA LYS A 144 -15.03 5.38 11.65
C LYS A 144 -15.74 6.44 12.48
N VAL A 145 -17.08 6.38 12.51
CA VAL A 145 -17.90 7.25 13.36
C VAL A 145 -18.47 6.42 14.50
N ASN A 146 -17.92 6.62 15.70
CA ASN A 146 -18.45 6.01 16.92
C ASN A 146 -19.52 6.92 17.53
N GLN A 147 -20.77 6.47 17.51
CA GLN A 147 -21.86 7.16 18.18
C GLN A 147 -22.35 6.36 19.39
N SER A 148 -22.46 7.03 20.54
CA SER A 148 -23.00 6.44 21.76
C SER A 148 -24.23 7.23 22.18
N TRP A 149 -25.32 6.52 22.45
CA TRP A 149 -26.58 7.10 22.91
C TRP A 149 -26.89 6.63 24.31
N ASN A 150 -27.39 7.52 25.17
CA ASN A 150 -28.03 7.13 26.42
C ASN A 150 -29.54 7.22 26.21
N LYS A 151 -30.25 6.10 26.46
CA LYS A 151 -31.70 6.01 26.29
C LYS A 151 -32.41 6.07 27.64
N LEU A 152 -33.58 6.70 27.69
CA LEU A 152 -34.61 6.47 28.71
C LEU A 152 -35.53 5.34 28.22
N ASP A 153 -35.83 4.36 29.08
CA ASP A 153 -36.29 2.98 28.78
C ASP A 153 -37.36 2.80 27.68
N THR A 154 -38.16 3.82 27.35
CA THR A 154 -39.28 3.71 26.41
C THR A 154 -39.08 4.41 25.06
N GLN A 155 -38.00 5.17 24.84
CA GLN A 155 -37.83 5.96 23.61
C GLN A 155 -37.08 5.23 22.48
N LYS A 156 -37.54 5.38 21.24
CA LYS A 156 -36.81 4.95 20.03
C LYS A 156 -35.62 5.91 19.83
N ILE A 157 -34.44 5.39 19.53
CA ILE A 157 -33.33 6.23 19.03
C ILE A 157 -33.83 6.89 17.73
N PRO A 158 -33.69 8.22 17.57
CA PRO A 158 -34.19 8.90 16.37
C PRO A 158 -33.41 8.47 15.14
N ASP A 159 -34.07 8.55 13.98
CA ASP A 159 -33.41 8.41 12.69
C ASP A 159 -32.36 9.54 12.55
N GLN A 160 -31.20 9.21 11.99
CA GLN A 160 -30.07 10.12 11.88
C GLN A 160 -29.57 10.21 10.44
N LYS A 161 -28.85 11.30 10.16
CA LYS A 161 -28.10 11.48 8.92
C LYS A 161 -26.67 11.83 9.24
N ILE A 162 -25.74 11.13 8.63
CA ILE A 162 -24.33 11.52 8.60
C ILE A 162 -24.09 12.16 7.24
N ILE A 163 -23.65 13.41 7.26
CA ILE A 163 -23.35 14.20 6.06
C ILE A 163 -21.84 14.41 6.05
N VAL A 164 -21.23 14.06 4.93
CA VAL A 164 -19.82 14.33 4.64
C VAL A 164 -19.78 15.50 3.67
N GLU A 165 -19.04 16.54 4.02
CA GLU A 165 -18.88 17.74 3.20
C GLU A 165 -17.40 17.99 2.88
N ASP A 166 -17.13 18.62 1.74
CA ASP A 166 -15.80 19.13 1.42
C ASP A 166 -15.49 20.42 2.22
N GLU A 167 -14.27 20.93 2.09
CA GLU A 167 -13.86 22.18 2.77
C GLU A 167 -14.70 23.42 2.37
N LYS A 168 -15.46 23.32 1.28
CA LYS A 168 -16.32 24.39 0.75
C LYS A 168 -17.79 24.21 1.17
N GLY A 169 -18.12 23.18 1.94
CA GLY A 169 -19.48 22.86 2.39
C GLY A 169 -20.35 22.15 1.34
N ASN A 170 -19.75 21.60 0.28
CA ASN A 170 -20.51 20.78 -0.67
C ASN A 170 -20.65 19.36 -0.11
N THR A 171 -21.88 18.84 -0.09
CA THR A 171 -22.13 17.45 0.33
C THR A 171 -21.49 16.46 -0.64
N ILE A 172 -20.51 15.70 -0.13
CA ILE A 172 -19.86 14.57 -0.81
C ILE A 172 -20.75 13.33 -0.69
N LYS A 173 -21.27 13.07 0.52
CA LYS A 173 -22.07 11.87 0.80
C LYS A 173 -23.05 12.10 1.95
N THR A 174 -24.25 11.53 1.80
CA THR A 174 -25.25 11.44 2.88
C THR A 174 -25.51 9.98 3.19
N ILE A 175 -25.55 9.65 4.47
CA ILE A 175 -25.81 8.31 4.96
C ILE A 175 -26.97 8.37 5.94
N ASP A 176 -28.06 7.70 5.60
CA ASP A 176 -29.23 7.57 6.47
C ASP A 176 -29.00 6.41 7.45
N VAL A 177 -29.12 6.70 8.75
CA VAL A 177 -29.00 5.73 9.83
C VAL A 177 -30.38 5.59 10.47
N PRO A 178 -31.11 4.48 10.19
CA PRO A 178 -32.44 4.30 10.74
C PRO A 178 -32.36 4.16 12.26
N GLY A 179 -33.32 4.79 12.95
CA GLY A 179 -33.44 4.71 14.39
C GLY A 179 -33.84 3.30 14.85
N GLU A 180 -33.33 2.88 16.01
CA GLU A 180 -33.58 1.56 16.59
C GLU A 180 -34.23 1.65 17.98
N THR A 181 -34.94 0.59 18.38
CA THR A 181 -35.63 0.51 19.68
C THR A 181 -34.80 -0.16 20.78
N ASP A 182 -33.78 -0.95 20.43
CA ASP A 182 -32.92 -1.68 21.37
C ASP A 182 -31.56 -1.00 21.57
N TYR A 183 -31.06 -1.02 22.80
CA TYR A 183 -29.69 -0.57 23.11
C TYR A 183 -28.68 -1.63 22.66
N LYS A 184 -27.91 -1.32 21.62
CA LYS A 184 -26.68 -2.02 21.27
C LYS A 184 -25.60 -0.98 20.99
N VAL A 185 -24.42 -1.15 21.57
CA VAL A 185 -23.22 -0.43 21.09
C VAL A 185 -23.06 -0.84 19.63
N LYS A 186 -23.22 0.11 18.71
CA LYS A 186 -23.15 -0.13 17.28
C LYS A 186 -21.89 0.55 16.78
N GLU A 187 -20.85 -0.22 16.54
CA GLU A 187 -19.78 0.21 15.65
C GLU A 187 -20.35 0.21 14.24
N ILE A 188 -20.44 1.40 13.63
CA ILE A 188 -20.86 1.52 12.24
C ILE A 188 -19.64 1.92 11.41
N TRP A 189 -19.27 1.02 10.51
CA TRP A 189 -18.19 1.20 9.55
C TRP A 189 -18.74 1.99 8.37
N TYR A 190 -18.17 3.17 8.10
CA TYR A 190 -18.57 3.98 6.95
C TYR A 190 -17.41 4.15 5.98
N LEU A 191 -17.62 3.66 4.76
CA LEU A 191 -16.81 4.05 3.62
C LEU A 191 -17.20 5.50 3.27
N ILE A 192 -16.35 6.47 3.57
CA ILE A 192 -16.50 7.81 3.01
C ILE A 192 -15.80 7.79 1.65
N ARG A 193 -16.63 7.91 0.62
CA ARG A 193 -16.20 8.14 -0.76
C ARG A 193 -15.91 9.62 -0.91
#